data_AF-A0A7S0TMA7-F1
#
_entry.id   AF-A0A7S0TMA7-F1
#
_cell.length_a   1.000
_cell.length_b   1.000
_cell.length_c   1.000
_cell.angle_alpha   90.00
_cell.angle_beta   90.00
_cell.angle_gamma   90.00
#
_symmetry.space_group_name_H-M   'P 1'
#
loop_
_entity.id
_entity.type
_entity.pdbx_description
1 polymer ?
#
loop_
_entity_poly.entity_id
_entity_poly.type
_entity_poly.pdbx_seq_one_letter_code
_entity_poly.pdbx_strand_id
1 'polypeptide(L)'
;GAVLVVATPEGEVRKPFDVNGFNADQGSDNWQLPDKGFVEVEFADTRVAPSEEKLGDDIMHSLREQLAGNIAAHKKVDVVQAAMGMSQLSFDQMLELLAFIPENETQERVNLVCRCYHRLSGMDDPRKALDVLATEEKSFVEKQLGAASFTFFRNNPTGFHRLDLAQPAQREVLLRLVGLKNAMSDMEEGMVKYYQKRGRGERDVLSLGLSWRNARFNHNPIAFSQSWSVPYGGMFDVDFVDLRRPDHNCAAMSEEEFEEAIMSKWRETSALLGLYTMSPNSKLKLLREVTNSCHVCCDQVARMVKQFSPHTSANTRVEIVVSCWARTVDWHGLANVMLLLTPFEQKVVMNRLGPVNVFDEIMAVGYYELDLQSKTDRFIFQELLHLSTSEPGDNLLHVTFNTLDFTIPLPWLTGEGVPLKGKISFYFVRSAEVQRRIIEQGPYGSTGAGKPPPHSVSAYAEDWWRHYCEEGFTSPTGSDWVYPYRCRRIRHKLAEKFDQIEHCFGRLDHDGSGCLDRREITTGLFELGIWLHPQESRQFLEQLDDDGSGTVSIGEFQKFWTQFAP
;
A
#
# COMPACT_ATOMS: atom_id res chain seq x y z
N GLY A 1 16.05 -24.85 -18.48
CA GLY A 1 17.46 -25.03 -18.87
C GLY A 1 18.20 -25.58 -17.68
N ALA A 2 19.03 -26.61 -17.86
CA ALA A 2 19.81 -27.18 -16.77
C ALA A 2 21.22 -26.56 -16.76
N VAL A 3 21.78 -26.32 -15.57
CA VAL A 3 23.20 -26.00 -15.38
C VAL A 3 23.83 -27.18 -14.66
N LEU A 4 24.96 -27.66 -15.19
CA LEU A 4 25.66 -28.83 -14.68
C LEU A 4 26.98 -28.36 -14.07
N VAL A 5 27.16 -28.55 -12.77
CA VAL A 5 28.39 -28.20 -12.06
C VAL A 5 29.08 -29.49 -11.62
N VAL A 6 30.33 -29.67 -12.04
CA VAL A 6 31.14 -30.85 -11.72
C VAL A 6 32.29 -30.43 -10.82
N ALA A 7 32.39 -31.00 -9.63
CA ALA A 7 33.51 -30.81 -8.71
C ALA A 7 34.25 -32.13 -8.48
N THR A 8 35.58 -32.11 -8.63
CA THR A 8 36.45 -33.26 -8.32
C THR A 8 37.04 -33.15 -6.91
N PRO A 9 37.52 -34.26 -6.31
CA PRO A 9 38.00 -34.30 -4.92
C PRO A 9 39.22 -33.41 -4.61
N GLU A 10 39.86 -32.83 -5.64
CA GLU A 10 41.10 -32.06 -5.53
C GLU A 10 40.88 -30.53 -5.45
N GLY A 11 39.63 -30.06 -5.40
CA GLY A 11 39.30 -28.66 -5.13
C GLY A 11 39.46 -27.70 -6.32
N GLU A 12 39.78 -28.18 -7.52
CA GLU A 12 39.67 -27.36 -8.74
C GLU A 12 38.21 -27.29 -9.21
N VAL A 13 37.53 -26.18 -8.89
CA VAL A 13 36.27 -25.80 -9.55
C VAL A 13 36.59 -25.43 -10.99
N ARG A 14 36.37 -26.34 -11.95
CA ARG A 14 36.37 -25.96 -13.37
C ARG A 14 35.09 -25.18 -13.67
N LYS A 15 35.26 -24.13 -14.48
CA LYS A 15 34.26 -23.10 -14.83
C LYS A 15 32.84 -23.67 -15.09
N PRO A 16 31.79 -22.92 -14.71
CA PRO A 16 30.41 -23.29 -15.04
C PRO A 16 30.27 -23.44 -16.57
N PHE A 17 29.69 -24.56 -17.00
CA PHE A 17 29.33 -24.80 -18.40
C PHE A 17 27.87 -24.37 -18.59
N ASP A 18 27.65 -23.39 -19.47
CA ASP A 18 26.30 -23.03 -19.91
C ASP A 18 25.85 -24.07 -20.94
N VAL A 19 24.77 -24.80 -20.62
CA VAL A 19 24.25 -25.90 -21.45
C VAL A 19 22.98 -25.49 -22.22
N ASN A 20 22.74 -24.18 -22.37
CA ASN A 20 21.69 -23.65 -23.23
C ASN A 20 21.80 -24.25 -24.66
N GLY A 21 20.90 -25.19 -24.99
CA GLY A 21 20.87 -25.89 -26.29
C GLY A 21 21.38 -27.33 -26.31
N PHE A 22 21.70 -27.95 -25.16
CA PHE A 22 22.08 -29.37 -25.13
C PHE A 22 20.88 -30.27 -25.47
N ASN A 23 20.91 -30.84 -26.67
CA ASN A 23 19.96 -31.86 -27.08
C ASN A 23 20.62 -33.22 -26.85
N ALA A 24 20.09 -34.03 -25.94
CA ALA A 24 20.66 -35.33 -25.58
C ALA A 24 20.77 -36.31 -26.78
N ASP A 25 20.02 -36.04 -27.86
CA ASP A 25 20.07 -36.79 -29.12
C ASP A 25 21.25 -36.41 -30.03
N GLN A 26 21.98 -35.32 -29.73
CA GLN A 26 23.21 -34.94 -30.43
C GLN A 26 24.35 -34.90 -29.42
N GLY A 27 24.98 -36.06 -29.22
CA GLY A 27 26.15 -36.19 -28.35
C GLY A 27 27.22 -35.17 -28.72
N SER A 28 27.59 -34.31 -27.76
CA SER A 28 28.77 -33.48 -27.90
C SER A 28 30.00 -34.36 -27.67
N ASP A 29 30.86 -34.48 -28.67
CA ASP A 29 32.08 -35.33 -28.68
C ASP A 29 33.13 -35.03 -27.57
N ASN A 30 32.89 -34.07 -26.67
CA ASN A 30 33.92 -33.54 -25.76
C ASN A 30 33.59 -33.60 -24.26
N TRP A 31 32.54 -34.30 -23.83
CA TRP A 31 32.27 -34.47 -22.39
C TRP A 31 32.15 -35.95 -22.02
N GLN A 32 33.01 -36.39 -21.08
CA GLN A 32 32.96 -37.72 -20.49
C GLN A 32 32.63 -37.62 -19.00
N LEU A 33 31.72 -38.48 -18.54
CA LEU A 33 31.32 -38.57 -17.13
C LEU A 33 32.54 -38.96 -16.28
N PRO A 34 32.93 -38.21 -15.24
CA PRO A 34 34.09 -38.55 -14.41
C PRO A 34 33.88 -39.84 -13.60
N ASP A 35 34.92 -40.65 -13.47
CA ASP A 35 34.88 -41.92 -12.70
C ASP A 35 34.80 -41.72 -11.17
N LYS A 36 35.10 -40.51 -10.66
CA LYS A 36 35.07 -40.16 -9.23
C LYS A 36 34.71 -38.68 -9.03
N GLY A 37 33.79 -38.39 -8.10
CA GLY A 37 33.34 -37.04 -7.74
C GLY A 37 31.83 -36.98 -7.50
N PHE A 38 31.30 -35.78 -7.26
CA PHE A 38 29.85 -35.54 -7.21
C PHE A 38 29.47 -34.66 -8.41
N VAL A 39 28.38 -35.02 -9.09
CA VAL A 39 27.77 -34.22 -10.15
C VAL A 39 26.54 -33.56 -9.54
N GLU A 40 26.55 -32.24 -9.47
CA GLU A 40 25.39 -31.47 -9.05
C GLU A 40 24.67 -30.98 -10.31
N VAL A 41 23.44 -31.46 -10.50
CA VAL A 41 22.60 -31.13 -11.65
C VAL A 41 21.47 -30.24 -11.15
N GLU A 42 21.49 -28.98 -11.56
CA GLU A 42 20.41 -28.04 -11.24
C GLU A 42 19.41 -28.02 -12.40
N PHE A 43 18.23 -28.59 -12.19
CA PHE A 43 17.14 -28.56 -13.17
C PHE A 43 16.36 -27.25 -13.02
N ALA A 44 16.51 -26.30 -13.95
CA ALA A 44 15.54 -25.21 -14.08
C ALA A 44 14.46 -25.62 -15.08
N ASP A 45 13.25 -25.90 -14.58
CA ASP A 45 12.08 -26.18 -15.40
C ASP A 45 11.63 -24.90 -16.12
N THR A 46 11.98 -24.74 -17.40
CA THR A 46 11.61 -23.61 -18.25
C THR A 46 10.16 -23.67 -18.75
N ARG A 47 9.30 -24.52 -18.19
CA ARG A 47 7.88 -24.49 -18.51
C ARG A 47 7.26 -23.19 -17.99
N VAL A 48 6.97 -22.35 -19.00
CA VAL A 48 5.89 -21.37 -19.19
C VAL A 48 5.00 -21.15 -17.97
N ALA A 49 4.65 -19.87 -17.75
CA ALA A 49 3.71 -19.39 -16.73
C ALA A 49 2.61 -20.39 -16.36
N PRO A 50 2.22 -20.52 -15.08
CA PRO A 50 1.10 -21.39 -14.69
C PRO A 50 -0.09 -21.11 -15.58
N SER A 51 -0.57 -22.13 -16.31
CA SER A 51 -1.72 -21.94 -17.18
C SER A 51 -2.95 -21.66 -16.33
N GLU A 52 -3.77 -20.70 -16.76
CA GLU A 52 -5.10 -20.49 -16.19
C GLU A 52 -6.09 -21.59 -16.63
N GLU A 53 -5.60 -22.64 -17.32
CA GLU A 53 -6.44 -23.74 -17.76
C GLU A 53 -6.91 -24.54 -16.54
N LYS A 54 -8.24 -24.58 -16.40
CA LYS A 54 -8.91 -25.43 -15.44
C LYS A 54 -8.71 -26.89 -15.84
N LEU A 55 -8.58 -27.74 -14.83
CA LEU A 55 -8.54 -29.18 -14.98
C LEU A 55 -9.86 -29.62 -15.61
N GLY A 56 -9.78 -30.06 -16.87
CA GLY A 56 -10.94 -30.43 -17.67
C GLY A 56 -11.68 -31.63 -17.10
N ASP A 57 -12.99 -31.68 -17.34
CA ASP A 57 -13.86 -32.75 -16.84
C ASP A 57 -13.41 -34.14 -17.33
N ASP A 58 -12.84 -34.23 -18.53
CA ASP A 58 -12.30 -35.47 -19.11
C ASP A 58 -11.12 -36.02 -18.27
N ILE A 59 -10.23 -35.12 -17.82
CA ILE A 59 -9.09 -35.49 -16.97
C ILE A 59 -9.59 -35.90 -15.59
N MET A 60 -10.58 -35.18 -15.03
CA MET A 60 -11.21 -35.55 -13.76
C MET A 60 -11.91 -36.92 -13.85
N HIS A 61 -12.57 -37.22 -14.97
CA HIS A 61 -13.20 -38.52 -15.19
C HIS A 61 -12.16 -39.65 -15.23
N SER A 62 -11.05 -39.45 -15.97
CA SER A 62 -9.94 -40.41 -15.98
C SER A 62 -9.31 -40.59 -14.59
N LEU A 63 -9.20 -39.52 -13.81
CA LEU A 63 -8.68 -39.57 -12.44
C LEU A 63 -9.59 -40.40 -11.53
N ARG A 64 -10.92 -40.22 -11.63
CA ARG A 64 -11.88 -41.03 -10.86
C ARG A 64 -11.70 -42.52 -11.11
N GLU A 65 -11.56 -42.93 -12.37
CA GLU A 65 -11.38 -44.35 -12.72
C GLU A 65 -10.06 -44.91 -12.17
N GLN A 66 -8.97 -44.15 -12.28
CA GLN A 66 -7.65 -44.60 -11.81
C GLN A 66 -7.58 -44.66 -10.27
N LEU A 67 -8.21 -43.71 -9.57
CA LEU A 67 -8.20 -43.61 -8.10
C LEU A 67 -9.18 -44.60 -7.43
N ALA A 68 -10.24 -45.01 -8.13
CA ALA A 68 -11.14 -46.08 -7.70
C ALA A 68 -10.46 -47.47 -7.71
N GLY A 69 -9.36 -47.62 -8.44
CA GLY A 69 -8.53 -48.82 -8.40
C GLY A 69 -7.93 -49.07 -7.01
N ASN A 70 -7.66 -50.34 -6.68
CA ASN A 70 -7.00 -50.73 -5.44
C ASN A 70 -5.48 -50.44 -5.50
N ILE A 71 -5.14 -49.15 -5.50
CA ILE A 71 -3.77 -48.64 -5.46
C ILE A 71 -3.48 -48.00 -4.11
N ALA A 72 -2.23 -48.13 -3.65
CA ALA A 72 -1.77 -47.54 -2.39
C ALA A 72 -1.92 -46.01 -2.37
N ALA A 73 -2.15 -45.43 -1.19
CA ALA A 73 -2.42 -44.00 -1.03
C ALA A 73 -1.34 -43.09 -1.63
N HIS A 74 -0.04 -43.36 -1.41
CA HIS A 74 1.04 -42.59 -2.04
C HIS A 74 0.97 -42.57 -3.57
N LYS A 75 0.62 -43.70 -4.21
CA LYS A 75 0.47 -43.79 -5.67
C LYS A 75 -0.71 -42.96 -6.17
N LYS A 76 -1.79 -42.86 -5.38
CA LYS A 76 -2.92 -41.98 -5.68
C LYS A 76 -2.48 -40.52 -5.77
N VAL A 77 -1.66 -40.07 -4.81
CA VAL A 77 -1.12 -38.70 -4.80
C VAL A 77 -0.23 -38.43 -6.02
N ASP A 78 0.60 -39.41 -6.42
CA ASP A 78 1.47 -39.28 -7.60
C ASP A 78 0.68 -39.26 -8.92
N VAL A 79 -0.36 -40.09 -9.04
CA VAL A 79 -1.27 -40.10 -10.19
C VAL A 79 -1.99 -38.75 -10.32
N VAL A 80 -2.50 -38.21 -9.21
CA VAL A 80 -3.11 -36.87 -9.20
C VAL A 80 -2.12 -35.82 -9.67
N GLN A 81 -0.89 -35.82 -9.13
CA GLN A 81 0.12 -34.85 -9.55
C GLN A 81 0.46 -34.96 -11.04
N ALA A 82 0.64 -36.17 -11.54
CA ALA A 82 0.98 -36.40 -12.95
C ALA A 82 -0.15 -35.95 -13.89
N ALA A 83 -1.41 -36.21 -13.54
CA ALA A 83 -2.56 -35.83 -14.34
C ALA A 83 -2.88 -34.33 -14.25
N MET A 84 -2.72 -33.73 -13.07
CA MET A 84 -2.94 -32.29 -12.88
C MET A 84 -1.95 -31.44 -13.67
N GLY A 85 -0.68 -31.88 -13.76
CA GLY A 85 0.36 -31.10 -14.41
C GLY A 85 0.42 -29.67 -13.88
N MET A 86 0.06 -28.70 -14.72
CA MET A 86 0.02 -27.27 -14.37
C MET A 86 -1.41 -26.70 -14.23
N SER A 87 -2.44 -27.50 -14.47
CA SER A 87 -3.84 -27.07 -14.46
C SER A 87 -4.33 -26.68 -13.06
N GLN A 88 -5.29 -25.75 -13.02
CA GLN A 88 -5.97 -25.36 -11.78
C GLN A 88 -7.18 -26.25 -11.50
N LEU A 89 -7.49 -26.54 -10.24
CA LEU A 89 -8.69 -27.31 -9.86
C LEU A 89 -9.60 -26.51 -8.92
N SER A 90 -10.90 -26.78 -8.91
CA SER A 90 -11.81 -26.20 -7.90
C SER A 90 -11.66 -26.87 -6.54
N PHE A 91 -12.12 -26.22 -5.46
CA PHE A 91 -12.24 -26.84 -4.15
C PHE A 91 -13.04 -28.14 -4.21
N ASP A 92 -14.14 -28.18 -4.95
CA ASP A 92 -14.97 -29.38 -5.06
C ASP A 92 -14.21 -30.53 -5.74
N GLN A 93 -13.44 -30.24 -6.80
CA GLN A 93 -12.57 -31.22 -7.45
C GLN A 93 -11.47 -31.71 -6.48
N MET A 94 -10.86 -30.81 -5.71
CA MET A 94 -9.85 -31.19 -4.71
C MET A 94 -10.43 -32.03 -3.57
N LEU A 95 -11.62 -31.68 -3.08
CA LEU A 95 -12.33 -32.41 -2.04
C LEU A 95 -12.69 -33.81 -2.52
N GLU A 96 -13.11 -33.93 -3.78
CA GLU A 96 -13.36 -35.22 -4.41
C GLU A 96 -12.10 -36.08 -4.50
N LEU A 97 -10.96 -35.51 -4.92
CA LEU A 97 -9.68 -36.23 -4.95
C LEU A 97 -9.23 -36.66 -3.53
N LEU A 98 -9.44 -35.80 -2.53
CA LEU A 98 -9.12 -36.06 -1.14
C LEU A 98 -9.97 -37.20 -0.55
N ALA A 99 -11.22 -37.37 -1.01
CA ALA A 99 -12.11 -38.44 -0.58
C ALA A 99 -11.62 -39.85 -0.97
N PHE A 100 -10.74 -39.97 -1.98
CA PHE A 100 -10.12 -41.25 -2.35
C PHE A 100 -8.97 -41.67 -1.43
N ILE A 101 -8.54 -40.80 -0.51
CA ILE A 101 -7.51 -41.08 0.49
C ILE A 101 -8.17 -41.29 1.86
N PRO A 102 -8.03 -42.48 2.48
CA PRO A 102 -8.60 -42.78 3.79
C PRO A 102 -8.16 -41.78 4.88
N GLU A 103 -9.04 -41.50 5.85
CA GLU A 103 -8.76 -40.54 6.95
C GLU A 103 -7.57 -40.94 7.84
N ASN A 104 -7.27 -42.24 7.94
CA ASN A 104 -6.12 -42.74 8.70
C ASN A 104 -4.78 -42.54 7.98
N GLU A 105 -4.78 -42.17 6.69
CA GLU A 105 -3.58 -41.90 5.89
C GLU A 105 -3.20 -40.40 5.95
N THR A 106 -2.99 -39.91 7.17
CA THR A 106 -2.76 -38.49 7.48
C THR A 106 -1.64 -37.87 6.63
N GLN A 107 -0.53 -38.59 6.44
CA GLN A 107 0.61 -38.10 5.66
C GLN A 107 0.26 -37.88 4.18
N GLU A 108 -0.51 -38.80 3.58
CA GLU A 108 -0.86 -38.70 2.16
C GLU A 108 -1.97 -37.67 1.90
N ARG A 109 -2.89 -37.50 2.86
CA ARG A 109 -3.85 -36.40 2.85
C ARG A 109 -3.13 -35.05 2.88
N VAL A 110 -2.18 -34.88 3.79
CA VAL A 110 -1.32 -33.68 3.87
C VAL A 110 -0.57 -33.48 2.56
N ASN A 111 0.07 -34.51 2.00
CA ASN A 111 0.82 -34.42 0.74
C ASN A 111 -0.08 -34.00 -0.42
N LEU A 112 -1.28 -34.57 -0.55
CA LEU A 112 -2.24 -34.22 -1.58
C LEU A 112 -2.67 -32.75 -1.45
N VAL A 113 -3.08 -32.33 -0.25
CA VAL A 113 -3.47 -30.94 -0.01
C VAL A 113 -2.32 -30.02 -0.35
N CYS A 114 -1.09 -30.30 0.08
CA CYS A 114 0.07 -29.45 -0.22
C CYS A 114 0.32 -29.32 -1.74
N ARG A 115 0.17 -30.41 -2.51
CA ARG A 115 0.33 -30.41 -3.98
C ARG A 115 -0.79 -29.64 -4.68
N CYS A 116 -2.03 -29.73 -4.17
CA CYS A 116 -3.18 -29.04 -4.73
C CYS A 116 -3.32 -27.59 -4.25
N TYR A 117 -2.79 -27.24 -3.07
CA TYR A 117 -3.03 -25.99 -2.36
C TYR A 117 -2.77 -24.77 -3.24
N HIS A 118 -1.69 -24.85 -4.02
CA HIS A 118 -1.29 -23.75 -4.89
C HIS A 118 -2.06 -23.66 -6.21
N ARG A 119 -2.77 -24.72 -6.59
CA ARG A 119 -3.52 -24.88 -7.85
C ARG A 119 -5.03 -24.68 -7.69
N LEU A 120 -5.51 -24.43 -6.48
CA LEU A 120 -6.93 -24.17 -6.22
C LEU A 120 -7.39 -22.88 -6.89
N SER A 121 -8.46 -22.98 -7.69
CA SER A 121 -8.95 -21.92 -8.57
C SER A 121 -9.81 -20.87 -7.84
N GLY A 122 -10.67 -21.30 -6.91
CA GLY A 122 -11.57 -20.40 -6.16
C GLY A 122 -10.85 -19.59 -5.09
N MET A 123 -11.40 -18.40 -4.79
CA MET A 123 -10.74 -17.41 -3.93
C MET A 123 -10.66 -17.84 -2.45
N ASP A 124 -11.64 -18.61 -1.96
CA ASP A 124 -11.64 -19.15 -0.59
C ASP A 124 -11.18 -20.61 -0.53
N ASP A 125 -10.90 -21.23 -1.67
CA ASP A 125 -10.64 -22.66 -1.78
C ASP A 125 -9.43 -23.12 -0.95
N PRO A 126 -8.30 -22.39 -0.88
CA PRO A 126 -7.19 -22.78 0.01
C PRO A 126 -7.56 -22.74 1.49
N ARG A 127 -8.39 -21.78 1.92
CA ARG A 127 -8.89 -21.71 3.30
C ARG A 127 -9.84 -22.87 3.56
N LYS A 128 -10.82 -23.08 2.68
CA LYS A 128 -11.74 -24.21 2.74
C LYS A 128 -11.00 -25.54 2.79
N ALA A 129 -9.96 -25.70 1.96
CA ALA A 129 -9.09 -26.88 1.94
C ALA A 129 -8.42 -27.14 3.30
N LEU A 130 -8.01 -26.09 4.01
CA LEU A 130 -7.51 -26.23 5.38
C LEU A 130 -8.64 -26.52 6.37
N ASP A 131 -9.83 -25.96 6.19
CA ASP A 131 -10.96 -26.15 7.08
C ASP A 131 -11.49 -27.60 7.10
N VAL A 132 -11.29 -28.36 6.03
CA VAL A 132 -11.63 -29.79 5.97
C VAL A 132 -10.61 -30.71 6.67
N LEU A 133 -9.43 -30.19 7.01
CA LEU A 133 -8.36 -30.98 7.62
C LEU A 133 -8.45 -30.99 9.16
N ALA A 134 -8.02 -32.08 9.77
CA ALA A 134 -7.86 -32.15 11.22
C ALA A 134 -6.78 -31.17 11.70
N THR A 135 -6.84 -30.72 12.96
CA THR A 135 -5.89 -29.75 13.53
C THR A 135 -4.43 -30.19 13.37
N GLU A 136 -4.15 -31.48 13.53
CA GLU A 136 -2.82 -32.06 13.32
C GLU A 136 -2.38 -31.97 11.85
N GLU A 137 -3.26 -32.33 10.91
CA GLU A 137 -3.02 -32.22 9.46
C GLU A 137 -2.74 -30.77 9.05
N LYS A 138 -3.52 -29.79 9.55
CA LYS A 138 -3.28 -28.35 9.28
C LYS A 138 -1.88 -27.93 9.70
N SER A 139 -1.41 -28.39 10.87
CA SER A 139 -0.07 -28.09 11.36
C SER A 139 1.02 -28.69 10.47
N PHE A 140 0.81 -29.89 9.93
CA PHE A 140 1.74 -30.51 8.99
C PHE A 140 1.74 -29.81 7.62
N VAL A 141 0.57 -29.39 7.12
CA VAL A 141 0.45 -28.59 5.89
C VAL A 141 1.18 -27.25 6.04
N GLU A 142 1.01 -26.54 7.16
CA GLU A 142 1.73 -25.28 7.42
C GLU A 142 3.25 -25.49 7.43
N LYS A 143 3.73 -26.59 8.03
CA LYS A 143 5.16 -26.94 8.04
C LYS A 143 5.70 -27.29 6.65
N GLN A 144 4.94 -28.02 5.84
CA GLN A 144 5.38 -28.47 4.50
C GLN A 144 5.30 -27.38 3.45
N LEU A 145 4.22 -26.58 3.42
CA LEU A 145 4.11 -25.44 2.50
C LEU A 145 5.08 -24.32 2.89
N GLY A 146 5.50 -24.28 4.15
CA GLY A 146 6.27 -23.21 4.72
C GLY A 146 5.39 -22.01 5.07
N ALA A 147 5.80 -21.29 6.11
CA ALA A 147 5.01 -20.18 6.65
C ALA A 147 4.63 -19.15 5.58
N ALA A 148 5.52 -18.84 4.63
CA ALA A 148 5.29 -17.82 3.60
C ALA A 148 4.18 -18.17 2.58
N SER A 149 4.07 -19.44 2.18
CA SER A 149 3.01 -19.90 1.28
C SER A 149 1.66 -20.00 1.98
N PHE A 150 1.68 -20.36 3.27
CA PHE A 150 0.49 -20.47 4.11
C PHE A 150 -0.07 -19.10 4.51
N THR A 151 0.79 -18.06 4.63
CA THR A 151 0.38 -16.69 5.00
C THR A 151 0.10 -15.78 3.80
N PHE A 152 0.18 -16.28 2.57
CA PHE A 152 -0.18 -15.48 1.41
C PHE A 152 -1.71 -15.36 1.28
N PHE A 153 -2.23 -14.19 1.66
CA PHE A 153 -3.65 -13.86 1.56
C PHE A 153 -3.97 -13.32 0.17
N ARG A 154 -4.42 -14.19 -0.75
CA ARG A 154 -4.66 -13.83 -2.16
C ARG A 154 -5.65 -12.68 -2.35
N ASN A 155 -6.66 -12.56 -1.49
CA ASN A 155 -7.68 -11.50 -1.56
C ASN A 155 -7.25 -10.25 -0.78
N ASN A 156 -6.17 -10.34 -0.01
CA ASN A 156 -5.51 -9.21 0.62
C ASN A 156 -3.98 -9.22 0.35
N PRO A 157 -3.58 -9.10 -0.94
CA PRO A 157 -2.18 -9.21 -1.33
C PRO A 157 -1.43 -7.88 -1.13
N THR A 158 -2.13 -6.79 -0.80
CA THR A 158 -1.54 -5.46 -0.65
C THR A 158 -0.53 -5.46 0.50
N GLY A 159 0.67 -4.94 0.23
CA GLY A 159 1.74 -4.87 1.22
C GLY A 159 3.12 -5.12 0.64
N PHE A 160 4.09 -5.15 1.54
CA PHE A 160 5.50 -5.41 1.22
C PHE A 160 5.76 -6.90 1.27
N HIS A 161 6.34 -7.42 0.21
CA HIS A 161 6.75 -8.81 0.06
C HIS A 161 8.26 -8.85 -0.12
N ARG A 162 8.95 -9.50 0.82
CA ARG A 162 10.36 -9.86 0.70
C ARG A 162 10.44 -11.37 0.51
N LEU A 163 10.90 -11.78 -0.65
CA LEU A 163 10.84 -13.16 -1.13
C LEU A 163 12.24 -13.65 -1.49
N ASP A 164 12.69 -14.71 -0.85
CA ASP A 164 13.86 -15.49 -1.24
C ASP A 164 13.46 -16.49 -2.33
N LEU A 165 13.79 -16.19 -3.59
CA LEU A 165 13.36 -16.97 -4.74
C LEU A 165 14.02 -18.35 -4.82
N ALA A 166 15.09 -18.60 -4.03
CA ALA A 166 15.64 -19.95 -3.89
C ALA A 166 14.69 -20.89 -3.15
N GLN A 167 13.75 -20.34 -2.37
CA GLN A 167 12.71 -21.11 -1.69
C GLN A 167 11.49 -21.28 -2.61
N PRO A 168 11.11 -22.52 -2.99
CA PRO A 168 10.00 -22.76 -3.91
C PRO A 168 8.68 -22.11 -3.46
N ALA A 169 8.38 -22.16 -2.16
CA ALA A 169 7.20 -21.54 -1.56
C ALA A 169 7.15 -20.02 -1.77
N GLN A 170 8.27 -19.32 -1.56
CA GLN A 170 8.33 -17.85 -1.73
C GLN A 170 8.35 -17.45 -3.21
N ARG A 171 8.97 -18.27 -4.06
CA ARG A 171 8.91 -18.10 -5.52
C ARG A 171 7.49 -18.22 -6.06
N GLU A 172 6.70 -19.14 -5.52
CA GLU A 172 5.28 -19.29 -5.86
C GLU A 172 4.46 -18.05 -5.47
N VAL A 173 4.74 -17.45 -4.31
CA VAL A 173 4.14 -16.16 -3.93
C VAL A 173 4.42 -15.08 -4.97
N LEU A 174 5.66 -15.00 -5.48
CA LEU A 174 5.99 -14.04 -6.54
C LEU A 174 5.22 -14.33 -7.84
N LEU A 175 5.11 -15.59 -8.26
CA LEU A 175 4.33 -15.98 -9.44
C LEU A 175 2.86 -15.56 -9.31
N ARG A 176 2.27 -15.69 -8.12
CA ARG A 176 0.90 -15.23 -7.83
C ARG A 176 0.78 -13.71 -7.92
N LEU A 177 1.73 -12.96 -7.38
CA LEU A 177 1.76 -11.50 -7.50
C LEU A 177 1.86 -11.07 -8.97
N VAL A 178 2.67 -11.75 -9.78
CA VAL A 178 2.76 -11.53 -11.23
C VAL A 178 1.43 -11.83 -11.93
N GLY A 179 0.76 -12.92 -11.57
CA GLY A 179 -0.57 -13.25 -12.08
C GLY A 179 -1.61 -12.17 -11.75
N LEU A 180 -1.66 -11.74 -10.49
CA LEU A 180 -2.54 -10.64 -10.05
C LEU A 180 -2.22 -9.33 -10.77
N LYS A 181 -0.94 -9.01 -10.94
CA LYS A 181 -0.48 -7.84 -11.71
C LYS A 181 -1.00 -7.87 -13.14
N ASN A 182 -0.89 -9.01 -13.81
CA ASN A 182 -1.36 -9.19 -15.18
C ASN A 182 -2.88 -9.07 -15.27
N ALA A 183 -3.62 -9.66 -14.32
CA ALA A 183 -5.07 -9.55 -14.24
C ALA A 183 -5.59 -8.11 -14.04
N MET A 184 -4.76 -7.21 -13.51
CA MET A 184 -5.09 -5.79 -13.35
C MET A 184 -4.62 -4.90 -14.52
N SER A 185 -4.04 -5.47 -15.59
CA SER A 185 -3.45 -4.68 -16.68
C SER A 185 -4.45 -3.73 -17.34
N ASP A 186 -5.67 -4.20 -17.61
CA ASP A 186 -6.72 -3.37 -18.23
C ASP A 186 -7.15 -2.21 -17.31
N MET A 187 -7.21 -2.45 -16.00
CA MET A 187 -7.52 -1.43 -15.00
C MET A 187 -6.41 -0.38 -14.94
N GLU A 188 -5.14 -0.79 -14.91
CA GLU A 188 -4.00 0.13 -14.96
C GLU A 188 -3.99 0.94 -16.25
N GLU A 189 -4.23 0.32 -17.40
CA GLU A 189 -4.31 1.01 -18.68
C GLU A 189 -5.47 2.03 -18.69
N GLY A 190 -6.60 1.67 -18.08
CA GLY A 190 -7.74 2.56 -17.85
C GLY A 190 -7.37 3.78 -16.99
N MET A 191 -6.67 3.58 -15.88
CA MET A 191 -6.17 4.66 -15.01
C MET A 191 -5.21 5.57 -15.77
N VAL A 192 -4.27 5.00 -16.52
CA VAL A 192 -3.31 5.77 -17.34
C VAL A 192 -4.05 6.60 -18.38
N LYS A 193 -5.00 6.00 -19.12
CA LYS A 193 -5.84 6.72 -20.09
C LYS A 193 -6.66 7.82 -19.43
N TYR A 194 -7.20 7.58 -18.23
CA TYR A 194 -7.95 8.57 -17.46
C TYR A 194 -7.10 9.82 -17.18
N TYR A 195 -5.90 9.65 -16.62
CA TYR A 195 -5.01 10.77 -16.30
C TYR A 195 -4.38 11.42 -17.55
N GLN A 196 -4.11 10.66 -18.61
CA GLN A 196 -3.65 11.22 -19.89
C GLN A 196 -4.69 12.14 -20.54
N LYS A 197 -5.98 11.79 -20.45
CA LYS A 197 -7.08 12.62 -20.99
C LYS A 197 -7.25 13.97 -20.31
N ARG A 198 -6.74 14.14 -19.08
CA ARG A 198 -6.79 15.43 -18.36
C ARG A 198 -5.88 16.51 -18.97
N GLY A 199 -5.20 16.20 -20.08
CA GLY A 199 -4.85 17.16 -21.12
C GLY A 199 -3.81 18.22 -20.76
N ARG A 200 -2.91 17.92 -19.81
CA ARG A 200 -2.05 18.92 -19.18
C ARG A 200 -0.68 18.37 -18.80
N GLY A 201 0.17 18.19 -19.80
CA GLY A 201 1.57 17.74 -19.70
C GLY A 201 1.79 16.24 -19.84
N GLU A 202 3.05 15.82 -20.06
CA GLU A 202 3.45 14.41 -20.01
C GLU A 202 3.27 13.87 -18.58
N ARG A 203 2.12 13.24 -18.32
CA ARG A 203 1.83 12.54 -17.07
C ARG A 203 2.29 11.09 -17.21
N ASP A 204 3.55 10.83 -16.90
CA ASP A 204 4.12 9.47 -16.87
C ASP A 204 3.66 8.71 -15.61
N VAL A 205 2.35 8.45 -15.54
CA VAL A 205 1.67 7.74 -14.45
C VAL A 205 2.20 6.31 -14.30
N LEU A 206 2.55 5.66 -15.41
CA LEU A 206 3.15 4.33 -15.39
C LEU A 206 4.48 4.33 -14.61
N SER A 207 5.33 5.34 -14.79
CA SER A 207 6.59 5.41 -14.05
C SER A 207 6.44 5.65 -12.55
N LEU A 208 5.26 6.07 -12.09
CA LEU A 208 4.99 6.19 -10.67
C LEU A 208 4.78 4.83 -10.01
N GLY A 209 4.50 3.77 -10.78
CA GLY A 209 4.17 2.42 -10.33
C GLY A 209 2.76 2.37 -9.76
N LEU A 210 1.85 1.65 -10.40
CA LEU A 210 0.48 1.51 -9.90
C LEU A 210 0.40 0.34 -8.91
N SER A 211 0.19 -0.89 -9.39
CA SER A 211 0.14 -2.07 -8.52
C SER A 211 1.51 -2.66 -8.18
N TRP A 212 2.54 -2.37 -8.98
CA TRP A 212 3.90 -2.89 -8.80
C TRP A 212 4.86 -1.76 -8.42
N ARG A 213 5.19 -1.67 -7.14
CA ARG A 213 5.94 -0.53 -6.58
C ARG A 213 7.19 -0.97 -5.84
N ASN A 214 8.16 -0.06 -5.78
CA ASN A 214 9.41 -0.20 -5.02
C ASN A 214 10.16 -1.54 -5.24
N ALA A 215 9.97 -2.15 -6.42
CA ALA A 215 10.44 -3.49 -6.69
C ALA A 215 11.97 -3.52 -6.87
N ARG A 216 12.63 -4.48 -6.22
CA ARG A 216 14.07 -4.69 -6.28
C ARG A 216 14.39 -6.16 -6.39
N PHE A 217 15.32 -6.50 -7.28
CA PHE A 217 15.92 -7.82 -7.36
C PHE A 217 17.40 -7.74 -6.99
N ASN A 218 17.80 -8.49 -5.96
CA ASN A 218 19.14 -8.41 -5.35
C ASN A 218 19.56 -6.95 -5.07
N HIS A 219 18.65 -6.20 -4.43
CA HIS A 219 18.77 -4.77 -4.11
C HIS A 219 18.75 -3.78 -5.29
N ASN A 220 18.82 -4.27 -6.54
CA ASN A 220 18.76 -3.41 -7.73
C ASN A 220 17.30 -3.14 -8.11
N PRO A 221 16.91 -1.87 -8.36
CA PRO A 221 15.57 -1.55 -8.83
C PRO A 221 15.22 -2.28 -10.12
N ILE A 222 14.00 -2.82 -10.18
CA ILE A 222 13.48 -3.53 -11.36
C ILE A 222 12.06 -3.04 -11.67
N ALA A 223 11.80 -2.77 -12.95
CA ALA A 223 10.46 -2.46 -13.43
C ALA A 223 9.73 -3.75 -13.83
N PHE A 224 8.42 -3.78 -13.66
CA PHE A 224 7.62 -4.89 -14.17
C PHE A 224 7.65 -4.90 -15.71
N SER A 225 7.78 -6.09 -16.29
CA SER A 225 7.62 -6.31 -17.73
C SER A 225 6.77 -7.56 -17.94
N GLN A 226 5.83 -7.52 -18.88
CA GLN A 226 4.98 -8.69 -19.20
C GLN A 226 5.79 -9.86 -19.75
N SER A 227 6.96 -9.58 -20.35
CA SER A 227 7.91 -10.61 -20.82
C SER A 227 8.89 -11.07 -19.73
N TRP A 228 8.78 -10.53 -18.51
CA TRP A 228 9.70 -10.87 -17.43
C TRP A 228 9.44 -12.27 -16.90
N SER A 229 10.47 -13.10 -16.93
CA SER A 229 10.47 -14.42 -16.31
C SER A 229 10.93 -14.34 -14.86
N VAL A 230 10.18 -14.97 -13.95
CA VAL A 230 10.53 -15.03 -12.53
C VAL A 230 11.83 -15.84 -12.33
N PRO A 231 12.89 -15.24 -11.74
CA PRO A 231 14.15 -15.93 -11.46
C PRO A 231 13.97 -17.16 -10.55
N TYR A 232 14.92 -18.10 -10.58
CA TYR A 232 14.93 -19.29 -9.72
C TYR A 232 15.67 -19.07 -8.39
N GLY A 233 16.27 -17.90 -8.19
CA GLY A 233 17.04 -17.59 -7.00
C GLY A 233 17.29 -16.09 -6.84
N GLY A 234 17.71 -15.68 -5.65
CA GLY A 234 17.96 -14.29 -5.29
C GLY A 234 16.83 -13.66 -4.47
N MET A 235 17.10 -12.49 -3.90
CA MET A 235 16.15 -11.76 -3.07
C MET A 235 15.30 -10.81 -3.90
N PHE A 236 13.99 -10.93 -3.78
CA PHE A 236 13.01 -10.09 -4.46
C PHE A 236 12.17 -9.32 -3.44
N ASP A 237 12.27 -8.00 -3.47
CA ASP A 237 11.48 -7.09 -2.64
C ASP A 237 10.45 -6.38 -3.53
N VAL A 238 9.18 -6.28 -3.13
CA VAL A 238 8.14 -5.52 -3.85
C VAL A 238 7.07 -5.00 -2.92
N ASP A 239 6.62 -3.78 -3.18
CA ASP A 239 5.36 -3.25 -2.68
C ASP A 239 4.26 -3.53 -3.69
N PHE A 240 3.42 -4.50 -3.39
CA PHE A 240 2.28 -4.83 -4.22
C PHE A 240 1.04 -4.09 -3.74
N VAL A 241 0.27 -3.53 -4.67
CA VAL A 241 -0.97 -2.82 -4.37
C VAL A 241 -2.10 -3.41 -5.21
N ASP A 242 -3.10 -3.96 -4.54
CA ASP A 242 -4.34 -4.34 -5.21
C ASP A 242 -5.14 -3.08 -5.52
N LEU A 243 -5.37 -2.86 -6.82
CA LEU A 243 -6.09 -1.69 -7.33
C LEU A 243 -7.60 -1.89 -7.31
N ARG A 244 -8.05 -3.14 -7.17
CA ARG A 244 -9.46 -3.47 -7.12
C ARG A 244 -10.05 -2.92 -5.83
N ARG A 245 -11.10 -2.12 -5.98
CA ARG A 245 -11.90 -1.63 -4.85
C ARG A 245 -13.07 -2.56 -4.59
N PRO A 246 -13.56 -2.65 -3.34
CA PRO A 246 -14.81 -3.35 -3.06
C PRO A 246 -15.93 -2.81 -3.94
N ASP A 247 -16.78 -3.70 -4.44
CA ASP A 247 -17.93 -3.30 -5.24
C ASP A 247 -18.95 -2.53 -4.38
N HIS A 248 -19.81 -1.73 -5.02
CA HIS A 248 -20.85 -0.95 -4.34
C HIS A 248 -21.84 -1.79 -3.52
N ASN A 249 -21.93 -3.10 -3.78
CA ASN A 249 -22.75 -4.04 -3.04
C ASN A 249 -22.02 -4.69 -1.85
N CYS A 250 -20.71 -4.47 -1.70
CA CYS A 250 -19.95 -5.01 -0.58
C CYS A 250 -20.22 -4.21 0.69
N ALA A 251 -20.65 -4.89 1.75
CA ALA A 251 -20.74 -4.30 3.08
C ALA A 251 -19.45 -4.53 3.88
N ALA A 252 -19.08 -3.54 4.69
CA ALA A 252 -18.15 -3.77 5.79
C ALA A 252 -18.74 -4.79 6.79
N MET A 253 -17.87 -5.48 7.52
CA MET A 253 -18.28 -6.32 8.64
C MET A 253 -19.12 -5.53 9.64
N SER A 254 -20.10 -6.18 10.25
CA SER A 254 -20.93 -5.57 11.27
C SER A 254 -20.09 -5.21 12.51
N GLU A 255 -20.61 -4.33 13.37
CA GLU A 255 -19.93 -3.99 14.62
C GLU A 255 -19.73 -5.20 15.54
N GLU A 256 -20.69 -6.12 15.59
CA GLU A 256 -20.59 -7.36 16.36
C GLU A 256 -19.47 -8.27 15.80
N GLU A 257 -19.43 -8.44 14.48
CA GLU A 257 -18.39 -9.22 13.79
C GLU A 257 -17.01 -8.60 13.97
N PHE A 258 -16.89 -7.27 13.84
CA PHE A 258 -15.63 -6.54 14.04
C PHE A 258 -15.10 -6.71 15.46
N GLU A 259 -16.00 -6.60 16.43
CA GLU A 259 -15.64 -6.73 17.84
C GLU A 259 -15.20 -8.17 18.17
N GLU A 260 -15.95 -9.18 17.73
CA GLU A 260 -15.64 -10.59 17.98
C GLU A 260 -14.37 -11.06 17.22
N ALA A 261 -14.27 -10.72 15.93
CA ALA A 261 -13.22 -11.26 15.07
C ALA A 261 -11.86 -10.58 15.28
N ILE A 262 -11.84 -9.30 15.66
CA ILE A 262 -10.61 -8.50 15.74
C ILE A 262 -10.40 -7.90 17.14
N MET A 263 -11.29 -7.01 17.58
CA MET A 263 -10.99 -6.12 18.70
C MET A 263 -10.93 -6.84 20.05
N SER A 264 -11.82 -7.80 20.30
CA SER A 264 -11.81 -8.62 21.52
C SER A 264 -10.52 -9.44 21.63
N LYS A 265 -10.13 -10.12 20.56
CA LYS A 265 -8.88 -10.90 20.49
C LYS A 265 -7.64 -10.03 20.68
N TRP A 266 -7.63 -8.83 20.10
CA TRP A 266 -6.52 -7.89 20.27
C TRP A 266 -6.38 -7.35 21.68
N ARG A 267 -7.50 -7.27 22.42
CA ARG A 267 -7.55 -6.75 23.79
C ARG A 267 -7.37 -7.83 24.85
N GLU A 268 -7.37 -9.11 24.48
CA GLU A 268 -7.18 -10.21 25.41
C GLU A 268 -5.84 -10.08 26.15
N THR A 269 -5.90 -10.22 27.48
CA THR A 269 -4.73 -10.14 28.36
C THR A 269 -4.54 -11.44 29.12
N SER A 270 -3.29 -11.83 29.35
CA SER A 270 -2.96 -12.95 30.22
C SER A 270 -3.53 -12.73 31.61
N ALA A 271 -4.32 -13.68 32.09
CA ALA A 271 -4.89 -13.65 33.45
C ALA A 271 -3.81 -13.59 34.55
N LEU A 272 -2.57 -13.99 34.25
CA LEU A 272 -1.48 -14.12 35.20
C LEU A 272 -0.57 -12.88 35.23
N LEU A 273 -0.37 -12.22 34.09
CA LEU A 273 0.56 -11.08 33.93
C LEU A 273 -0.14 -9.75 33.63
N GLY A 274 -1.43 -9.75 33.28
CA GLY A 274 -2.16 -8.54 32.87
C GLY A 274 -1.67 -7.92 31.55
N LEU A 275 -0.78 -8.62 30.82
CA LEU A 275 -0.21 -8.18 29.55
C LEU A 275 -1.04 -8.72 28.37
N TYR A 276 -1.10 -7.99 27.26
CA TYR A 276 -1.74 -8.46 26.03
C TYR A 276 -1.17 -9.82 25.59
N THR A 277 -2.06 -10.75 25.24
CA THR A 277 -1.68 -12.10 24.79
C THR A 277 -1.05 -12.08 23.40
N MET A 278 -1.45 -11.13 22.55
CA MET A 278 -0.98 -11.04 21.18
C MET A 278 0.09 -9.96 20.98
N SER A 279 1.19 -10.36 20.34
CA SER A 279 2.21 -9.42 19.82
C SER A 279 1.65 -8.57 18.66
N PRO A 280 2.24 -7.40 18.33
CA PRO A 280 1.85 -6.61 17.17
C PRO A 280 1.86 -7.40 15.85
N ASN A 281 2.85 -8.27 15.64
CA ASN A 281 2.92 -9.11 14.44
C ASN A 281 1.79 -10.16 14.40
N SER A 282 1.45 -10.75 15.54
CA SER A 282 0.31 -11.68 15.65
C SER A 282 -1.01 -10.98 15.35
N LYS A 283 -1.17 -9.73 15.82
CA LYS A 283 -2.34 -8.89 15.52
C LYS A 283 -2.48 -8.60 14.03
N LEU A 284 -1.37 -8.27 13.35
CA LEU A 284 -1.35 -8.07 11.89
C LEU A 284 -1.65 -9.37 11.11
N LYS A 285 -1.14 -10.53 11.56
CA LYS A 285 -1.45 -11.83 10.95
C LYS A 285 -2.95 -12.12 11.02
N LEU A 286 -3.56 -11.95 12.19
CA LEU A 286 -5.01 -12.10 12.39
C LEU A 286 -5.79 -11.11 11.52
N LEU A 287 -5.38 -9.84 11.46
CA LEU A 287 -6.04 -8.83 10.63
C LEU A 287 -6.06 -9.26 9.16
N ARG A 288 -4.91 -9.69 8.62
CA ARG A 288 -4.83 -10.15 7.22
C ARG A 288 -5.66 -11.40 6.97
N GLU A 289 -5.74 -12.31 7.95
CA GLU A 289 -6.58 -13.50 7.87
C GLU A 289 -8.07 -13.16 7.81
N VAL A 290 -8.55 -12.29 8.70
CA VAL A 290 -9.96 -11.87 8.73
C VAL A 290 -10.30 -11.05 7.48
N THR A 291 -9.46 -10.08 7.13
CA THR A 291 -9.69 -9.20 5.98
C THR A 291 -9.48 -9.89 4.63
N ASN A 292 -8.95 -11.12 4.59
CA ASN A 292 -8.93 -11.91 3.35
C ASN A 292 -10.35 -12.32 2.91
N SER A 293 -11.30 -12.45 3.83
CA SER A 293 -12.70 -12.83 3.55
C SER A 293 -13.70 -11.71 3.84
N CYS A 294 -13.34 -10.74 4.67
CA CYS A 294 -14.22 -9.66 5.09
C CYS A 294 -13.75 -8.30 4.58
N HIS A 295 -14.66 -7.32 4.54
CA HIS A 295 -14.36 -5.92 4.27
C HIS A 295 -14.52 -5.10 5.55
N VAL A 296 -13.90 -3.92 5.59
CA VAL A 296 -13.93 -3.00 6.73
C VAL A 296 -14.32 -1.61 6.28
N CYS A 297 -14.75 -0.75 7.20
CA CYS A 297 -14.91 0.68 6.95
C CYS A 297 -13.74 1.52 7.52
N CYS A 298 -13.63 2.78 7.12
CA CYS A 298 -12.59 3.70 7.58
C CYS A 298 -12.66 3.94 9.08
N ASP A 299 -13.85 3.94 9.70
CA ASP A 299 -13.98 4.03 11.16
C ASP A 299 -13.34 2.82 11.87
N GLN A 300 -13.62 1.61 11.40
CA GLN A 300 -13.00 0.39 11.92
C GLN A 300 -11.48 0.44 11.76
N VAL A 301 -10.98 0.91 10.61
CA VAL A 301 -9.53 1.11 10.39
C VAL A 301 -8.96 2.14 11.36
N ALA A 302 -9.62 3.27 11.55
CA ALA A 302 -9.23 4.31 12.50
C ALA A 302 -9.15 3.78 13.93
N ARG A 303 -10.15 2.99 14.37
CA ARG A 303 -10.17 2.34 15.68
C ARG A 303 -9.02 1.36 15.87
N MET A 304 -8.67 0.59 14.85
CA MET A 304 -7.51 -0.29 14.86
C MET A 304 -6.19 0.49 14.99
N VAL A 305 -6.00 1.57 14.22
CA VAL A 305 -4.79 2.42 14.29
C VAL A 305 -4.65 3.06 15.67
N LYS A 306 -5.74 3.53 16.26
CA LYS A 306 -5.77 4.14 17.61
C LYS A 306 -5.36 3.19 18.74
N GLN A 307 -5.37 1.88 18.53
CA GLN A 307 -4.87 0.91 19.54
C GLN A 307 -3.35 0.95 19.73
N PHE A 308 -2.62 1.62 18.84
CA PHE A 308 -1.17 1.61 18.82
C PHE A 308 -0.60 3.01 18.97
N SER A 309 0.46 3.15 19.77
CA SER A 309 1.14 4.43 19.95
C SER A 309 1.95 4.81 18.71
N PRO A 310 1.88 6.06 18.23
CA PRO A 310 2.67 6.54 17.09
C PRO A 310 4.19 6.49 17.36
N HIS A 311 4.62 6.54 18.63
CA HIS A 311 6.05 6.58 18.97
C HIS A 311 6.70 5.19 19.00
N THR A 312 5.98 4.15 19.42
CA THR A 312 6.54 2.80 19.59
C THR A 312 6.11 1.82 18.50
N SER A 313 5.01 2.10 17.81
CA SER A 313 4.33 1.14 16.93
C SER A 313 4.02 1.73 15.54
N ALA A 314 4.83 2.70 15.08
CA ALA A 314 4.63 3.38 13.80
C ALA A 314 4.49 2.42 12.61
N ASN A 315 5.37 1.41 12.55
CA ASN A 315 5.31 0.40 11.50
C ASN A 315 4.00 -0.39 11.53
N THR A 316 3.51 -0.78 12.71
CA THR A 316 2.26 -1.52 12.84
C THR A 316 1.06 -0.69 12.39
N ARG A 317 1.04 0.60 12.72
CA ARG A 317 -0.02 1.54 12.31
C ARG A 317 -0.04 1.71 10.80
N VAL A 318 1.12 1.87 10.16
CA VAL A 318 1.25 1.88 8.69
C VAL A 318 0.76 0.57 8.07
N GLU A 319 1.17 -0.58 8.61
CA GLU A 319 0.78 -1.88 8.07
C GLU A 319 -0.72 -2.16 8.20
N ILE A 320 -1.41 -1.63 9.23
CA ILE A 320 -2.87 -1.69 9.32
C ILE A 320 -3.51 -0.97 8.13
N VAL A 321 -3.08 0.27 7.84
CA VAL A 321 -3.62 1.07 6.74
C VAL A 321 -3.34 0.40 5.39
N VAL A 322 -2.11 -0.05 5.17
CA VAL A 322 -1.70 -0.73 3.93
C VAL A 322 -2.45 -2.04 3.74
N SER A 323 -2.63 -2.84 4.81
CA SER A 323 -3.34 -4.13 4.73
C SER A 323 -4.85 -3.96 4.54
N CYS A 324 -5.45 -2.86 4.99
CA CYS A 324 -6.88 -2.62 4.80
C CYS A 324 -7.20 -1.92 3.47
N TRP A 325 -6.21 -1.39 2.76
CA TRP A 325 -6.37 -0.56 1.55
C TRP A 325 -7.41 -1.07 0.54
N ALA A 326 -7.26 -2.30 0.06
CA ALA A 326 -8.16 -2.89 -0.94
C ALA A 326 -9.42 -3.51 -0.31
N ARG A 327 -9.54 -3.47 1.01
CA ARG A 327 -10.61 -4.08 1.82
C ARG A 327 -11.53 -3.05 2.45
N THR A 328 -11.21 -1.76 2.32
CA THR A 328 -12.01 -0.64 2.82
C THR A 328 -13.11 -0.25 1.83
N VAL A 329 -14.36 -0.27 2.27
CA VAL A 329 -15.54 -0.01 1.41
C VAL A 329 -15.78 1.49 1.16
N ASP A 330 -15.55 2.32 2.19
CA ASP A 330 -15.79 3.77 2.22
C ASP A 330 -14.47 4.54 2.07
N TRP A 331 -13.70 4.19 1.04
CA TRP A 331 -12.31 4.63 0.84
C TRP A 331 -12.13 6.16 0.73
N HIS A 332 -13.17 6.96 0.40
CA HIS A 332 -13.07 8.41 0.50
C HIS A 332 -12.84 8.85 1.96
N GLY A 333 -13.24 8.06 2.96
CA GLY A 333 -12.93 8.32 4.37
C GLY A 333 -11.45 8.14 4.73
N LEU A 334 -10.59 7.67 3.83
CA LEU A 334 -9.23 7.31 4.20
C LEU A 334 -8.39 8.51 4.65
N ALA A 335 -8.63 9.72 4.15
CA ALA A 335 -7.85 10.86 4.67
C ALA A 335 -8.04 11.06 6.17
N ASN A 336 -9.20 10.70 6.72
CA ASN A 336 -9.44 10.75 8.16
C ASN A 336 -8.55 9.75 8.90
N VAL A 337 -8.35 8.56 8.32
CA VAL A 337 -7.39 7.59 8.83
C VAL A 337 -5.96 8.14 8.70
N MET A 338 -5.63 8.80 7.59
CA MET A 338 -4.31 9.41 7.37
C MET A 338 -4.02 10.53 8.38
N LEU A 339 -5.02 11.32 8.79
CA LEU A 339 -4.87 12.36 9.82
C LEU A 339 -4.54 11.79 11.21
N LEU A 340 -4.85 10.52 11.47
CA LEU A 340 -4.42 9.86 12.70
C LEU A 340 -2.93 9.52 12.70
N LEU A 341 -2.31 9.46 11.52
CA LEU A 341 -0.91 9.13 11.33
C LEU A 341 -0.03 10.38 11.43
N THR A 342 1.18 10.21 11.93
CA THR A 342 2.24 11.21 11.91
C THR A 342 2.66 11.54 10.48
N PRO A 343 3.26 12.72 10.21
CA PRO A 343 3.74 13.07 8.86
C PRO A 343 4.71 12.03 8.26
N PHE A 344 5.53 11.39 9.11
CA PHE A 344 6.42 10.31 8.68
C PHE A 344 5.63 9.08 8.25
N GLU A 345 4.68 8.61 9.06
CA GLU A 345 3.81 7.47 8.73
C GLU A 345 3.01 7.73 7.44
N GLN A 346 2.44 8.93 7.27
CA GLN A 346 1.72 9.31 6.05
C GLN A 346 2.63 9.21 4.81
N LYS A 347 3.88 9.69 4.91
CA LYS A 347 4.86 9.58 3.83
C LYS A 347 5.20 8.13 3.51
N VAL A 348 5.31 7.26 4.52
CA VAL A 348 5.53 5.82 4.31
C VAL A 348 4.32 5.19 3.59
N VAL A 349 3.09 5.45 4.04
CA VAL A 349 1.87 4.97 3.38
C VAL A 349 1.82 5.42 1.91
N MET A 350 2.09 6.70 1.65
CA MET A 350 2.15 7.25 0.28
C MET A 350 3.22 6.59 -0.59
N ASN A 351 4.39 6.27 -0.03
CA ASN A 351 5.44 5.58 -0.76
C ASN A 351 5.07 4.13 -1.09
N ARG A 352 4.45 3.44 -0.13
CA ARG A 352 4.05 2.02 -0.21
C ARG A 352 2.88 1.82 -1.16
N LEU A 353 1.79 2.56 -0.98
CA LEU A 353 0.56 2.45 -1.78
C LEU A 353 0.62 3.24 -3.09
N GLY A 354 1.34 4.36 -3.10
CA GLY A 354 1.52 5.21 -4.26
C GLY A 354 0.59 6.41 -4.34
N PRO A 355 1.08 7.54 -4.85
CA PRO A 355 0.32 8.79 -4.87
C PRO A 355 -0.90 8.73 -5.77
N VAL A 356 -0.81 8.04 -6.91
CA VAL A 356 -1.94 7.89 -7.85
C VAL A 356 -3.07 7.08 -7.22
N ASN A 357 -2.70 6.11 -6.38
CA ASN A 357 -3.64 5.22 -5.75
C ASN A 357 -4.31 5.92 -4.55
N VAL A 358 -3.55 6.66 -3.73
CA VAL A 358 -4.00 7.31 -2.49
C VAL A 358 -4.59 8.70 -2.72
N PHE A 359 -4.15 9.43 -3.75
CA PHE A 359 -4.66 10.78 -4.00
C PHE A 359 -6.09 10.73 -4.47
N ASP A 360 -6.95 11.30 -3.64
CA ASP A 360 -8.37 11.43 -3.86
C ASP A 360 -8.72 12.90 -4.05
N GLU A 361 -9.49 13.20 -5.09
CA GLU A 361 -9.88 14.55 -5.42
C GLU A 361 -10.71 15.18 -4.31
N ILE A 362 -11.53 14.43 -3.58
CA ILE A 362 -12.32 14.97 -2.46
C ILE A 362 -11.40 15.55 -1.35
N MET A 363 -10.17 15.03 -1.27
CA MET A 363 -9.16 15.36 -0.27
C MET A 363 -8.16 16.41 -0.72
N ALA A 364 -8.44 17.08 -1.84
CA ALA A 364 -7.56 18.11 -2.38
C ALA A 364 -7.41 19.34 -1.46
N VAL A 365 -8.32 19.60 -0.51
CA VAL A 365 -8.19 20.76 0.38
C VAL A 365 -7.17 20.47 1.49
N GLY A 366 -6.16 21.34 1.57
CA GLY A 366 -5.07 21.18 2.51
C GLY A 366 -3.89 22.10 2.19
N TYR A 367 -2.87 22.05 3.05
CA TYR A 367 -1.59 22.68 2.79
C TYR A 367 -0.65 21.69 2.12
N TYR A 368 -0.04 22.09 1.01
CA TYR A 368 0.89 21.29 0.25
C TYR A 368 2.28 21.91 0.29
N GLU A 369 3.30 21.09 0.52
CA GLU A 369 4.71 21.43 0.38
C GLU A 369 5.36 20.33 -0.47
N LEU A 370 5.51 20.62 -1.77
CA LEU A 370 5.81 19.64 -2.82
C LEU A 370 7.20 19.91 -3.39
N ASP A 371 8.03 18.87 -3.46
CA ASP A 371 9.32 18.92 -4.12
C ASP A 371 9.17 18.49 -5.57
N LEU A 372 9.22 19.45 -6.50
CA LEU A 372 9.06 19.16 -7.92
C LEU A 372 10.21 18.33 -8.51
N GLN A 373 11.26 18.00 -7.77
CA GLN A 373 12.20 16.94 -8.16
C GLN A 373 11.58 15.54 -8.07
N SER A 374 10.67 15.33 -7.11
CA SER A 374 9.91 14.08 -6.94
C SER A 374 8.86 13.94 -8.04
N LYS A 375 8.89 12.82 -8.78
CA LYS A 375 7.85 12.50 -9.78
C LYS A 375 6.46 12.46 -9.15
N THR A 376 6.38 11.90 -7.94
CA THR A 376 5.16 11.81 -7.12
C THR A 376 4.58 13.19 -6.84
N ASP A 377 5.40 14.09 -6.32
CA ASP A 377 4.95 15.42 -5.91
C ASP A 377 4.55 16.27 -7.12
N ARG A 378 5.26 16.11 -8.26
CA ARG A 378 4.85 16.72 -9.53
C ARG A 378 3.49 16.23 -9.99
N PHE A 379 3.20 14.94 -9.87
CA PHE A 379 1.89 14.40 -10.22
C PHE A 379 0.79 15.03 -9.34
N ILE A 380 0.98 15.06 -8.03
CA ILE A 380 0.04 15.69 -7.09
C ILE A 380 -0.17 17.17 -7.45
N PHE A 381 0.91 17.90 -7.72
CA PHE A 381 0.83 19.30 -8.14
C PHE A 381 0.04 19.48 -9.43
N GLN A 382 0.29 18.65 -10.44
CA GLN A 382 -0.42 18.67 -11.72
C GLN A 382 -1.91 18.30 -11.60
N GLU A 383 -2.29 17.43 -10.67
CA GLU A 383 -3.70 17.16 -10.34
C GLU A 383 -4.34 18.39 -9.67
N LEU A 384 -3.69 19.00 -8.69
CA LEU A 384 -4.20 20.21 -8.01
C LEU A 384 -4.36 21.38 -8.99
N LEU A 385 -3.42 21.56 -9.92
CA LEU A 385 -3.55 22.55 -11.00
C LEU A 385 -4.76 22.25 -11.91
N HIS A 386 -4.97 20.98 -12.27
CA HIS A 386 -6.14 20.57 -13.07
C HIS A 386 -7.45 20.91 -12.34
N LEU A 387 -7.55 20.58 -11.05
CA LEU A 387 -8.70 20.89 -10.22
C LEU A 387 -8.93 22.40 -10.12
N SER A 388 -7.88 23.19 -9.85
CA SER A 388 -7.96 24.65 -9.68
C SER A 388 -8.53 25.42 -10.89
N THR A 389 -8.47 24.83 -12.08
CA THR A 389 -9.02 25.43 -13.30
C THR A 389 -10.38 24.88 -13.72
N SER A 390 -10.73 23.71 -13.19
CA SER A 390 -11.98 23.02 -13.51
C SER A 390 -13.07 23.38 -12.52
N GLU A 391 -12.66 23.70 -11.29
CA GLU A 391 -13.51 24.14 -10.19
C GLU A 391 -13.67 25.66 -10.21
N PRO A 392 -14.82 26.20 -9.76
CA PRO A 392 -15.01 27.63 -9.62
C PRO A 392 -14.27 28.18 -8.39
N GLY A 393 -13.79 29.42 -8.52
CA GLY A 393 -13.13 30.19 -7.45
C GLY A 393 -11.60 30.13 -7.49
N ASP A 394 -10.96 30.95 -6.65
CA ASP A 394 -9.51 30.90 -6.47
C ASP A 394 -9.15 29.77 -5.51
N ASN A 395 -8.80 28.60 -6.05
CA ASN A 395 -8.48 27.43 -5.25
C ASN A 395 -7.06 27.43 -4.68
N LEU A 396 -6.12 28.19 -5.26
CA LEU A 396 -4.72 28.20 -4.84
C LEU A 396 -4.40 29.50 -4.12
N LEU A 397 -4.19 29.43 -2.81
CA LEU A 397 -3.85 30.60 -1.99
C LEU A 397 -2.40 30.52 -1.51
N HIS A 398 -1.76 31.69 -1.42
CA HIS A 398 -0.42 31.87 -0.83
C HIS A 398 0.64 30.95 -1.45
N VAL A 399 0.69 30.96 -2.78
CA VAL A 399 1.61 30.14 -3.57
C VAL A 399 3.03 30.68 -3.44
N THR A 400 3.96 29.81 -3.06
CA THR A 400 5.40 30.10 -3.05
C THR A 400 6.17 29.09 -3.89
N PHE A 401 7.23 29.54 -4.56
CA PHE A 401 8.16 28.72 -5.34
C PHE A 401 9.60 29.01 -4.90
N ASN A 402 10.32 27.98 -4.47
CA ASN A 402 11.60 28.09 -3.77
C ASN A 402 11.55 29.15 -2.67
N THR A 403 10.50 29.05 -1.85
CA THR A 403 10.19 29.92 -0.71
C THR A 403 9.90 31.38 -1.05
N LEU A 404 9.90 31.76 -2.32
CA LEU A 404 9.53 33.10 -2.79
C LEU A 404 8.08 33.11 -3.26
N ASP A 405 7.39 34.22 -3.05
CA ASP A 405 6.04 34.41 -3.57
C ASP A 405 6.00 34.23 -5.08
N PHE A 406 4.96 33.54 -5.55
CA PHE A 406 4.92 33.10 -6.93
C PHE A 406 3.49 33.09 -7.47
N THR A 407 3.32 33.60 -8.68
CA THR A 407 2.06 33.48 -9.42
C THR A 407 2.21 32.35 -10.43
N ILE A 408 1.29 31.39 -10.41
CA ILE A 408 1.32 30.26 -11.35
C ILE A 408 1.17 30.78 -12.79
N PRO A 409 2.15 30.55 -13.67
CA PRO A 409 2.06 30.93 -15.07
C PRO A 409 0.97 30.15 -15.79
N LEU A 410 0.31 30.79 -16.77
CA LEU A 410 -0.70 30.16 -17.61
C LEU A 410 -0.24 28.84 -18.25
N PRO A 411 1.01 28.70 -18.74
CA PRO A 411 1.49 27.41 -19.25
C PRO A 411 1.40 26.26 -18.23
N TRP A 412 1.71 26.51 -16.96
CA TRP A 412 1.64 25.48 -15.92
C TRP A 412 0.20 25.07 -15.65
N LEU A 413 -0.74 26.02 -15.72
CA LEU A 413 -2.17 25.72 -15.63
C LEU A 413 -2.61 24.84 -16.79
N THR A 414 -2.10 25.04 -18.00
CA THR A 414 -2.32 24.12 -19.13
C THR A 414 -1.42 22.88 -19.09
N GLY A 415 -0.67 22.67 -18.01
CA GLY A 415 0.21 21.54 -17.77
C GLY A 415 1.49 21.49 -18.59
N GLU A 416 1.77 22.55 -19.34
CA GLU A 416 3.01 22.70 -20.08
C GLU A 416 4.04 23.45 -19.22
N GLY A 417 5.27 22.95 -19.20
CA GLY A 417 6.39 23.67 -18.57
C GLY A 417 6.42 23.67 -17.04
N VAL A 418 5.68 22.77 -16.36
CA VAL A 418 5.88 22.52 -14.91
C VAL A 418 7.35 22.11 -14.70
N PRO A 419 8.11 22.79 -13.83
CA PRO A 419 9.54 22.59 -13.72
C PRO A 419 9.87 21.24 -13.08
N LEU A 420 11.02 20.69 -13.44
CA LEU A 420 11.52 19.40 -12.93
C LEU A 420 12.25 19.52 -11.58
N LYS A 421 12.41 20.74 -11.06
CA LYS A 421 13.13 21.04 -9.82
C LYS A 421 12.49 22.25 -9.14
N GLY A 422 12.66 22.32 -7.83
CA GLY A 422 12.20 23.43 -7.00
C GLY A 422 11.11 22.99 -6.05
N LYS A 423 10.92 23.75 -4.96
CA LYS A 423 9.92 23.47 -3.95
C LYS A 423 8.75 24.41 -4.12
N ILE A 424 7.55 23.88 -4.24
CA ILE A 424 6.32 24.67 -4.31
C ILE A 424 5.48 24.43 -3.07
N SER A 425 4.91 25.48 -2.50
CA SER A 425 3.95 25.34 -1.41
C SER A 425 2.77 26.28 -1.58
N PHE A 426 1.60 25.85 -1.15
CA PHE A 426 0.35 26.59 -1.27
C PHE A 426 -0.74 25.96 -0.41
N TYR A 427 -1.82 26.70 -0.21
CA TYR A 427 -3.06 26.19 0.37
C TYR A 427 -4.03 25.95 -0.77
N PHE A 428 -4.55 24.73 -0.86
CA PHE A 428 -5.64 24.43 -1.77
C PHE A 428 -6.96 24.56 -1.00
N VAL A 429 -7.89 25.38 -1.49
CA VAL A 429 -9.17 25.68 -0.84
C VAL A 429 -10.34 25.38 -1.76
N ARG A 430 -11.51 25.08 -1.18
CA ARG A 430 -12.77 24.91 -1.91
C ARG A 430 -13.93 25.53 -1.15
N SER A 431 -14.91 26.06 -1.87
CA SER A 431 -16.19 26.40 -1.24
C SER A 431 -16.93 25.15 -0.79
N ALA A 432 -17.82 25.29 0.19
CA ALA A 432 -18.69 24.20 0.65
C ALA A 432 -19.57 23.64 -0.49
N GLU A 433 -19.97 24.49 -1.43
CA GLU A 433 -20.75 24.11 -2.61
C GLU A 433 -19.96 23.19 -3.55
N VAL A 434 -18.68 23.51 -3.80
CA VAL A 434 -17.79 22.68 -4.64
C VAL A 434 -17.59 21.31 -4.00
N GLN A 435 -17.30 21.24 -2.70
CA GLN A 435 -17.15 19.96 -1.99
C GLN A 435 -18.43 19.12 -2.03
N ARG A 436 -19.59 19.74 -1.74
CA ARG A 436 -20.90 19.06 -1.79
C ARG A 436 -21.17 18.50 -3.19
N ARG A 437 -20.92 19.29 -4.24
CA ARG A 437 -21.09 18.83 -5.63
C ARG A 437 -20.18 17.64 -5.94
N ILE A 438 -18.91 17.66 -5.53
CA ILE A 438 -17.98 16.56 -5.78
C ILE A 438 -18.49 15.27 -5.13
N ILE A 439 -19.06 15.35 -3.94
CA ILE A 439 -19.63 14.20 -3.23
C ILE A 439 -20.91 13.68 -3.89
N GLU A 440 -21.83 14.58 -4.24
CA GLU A 440 -23.15 14.21 -4.78
C GLU A 440 -23.11 13.80 -6.25
N GLN A 441 -22.25 14.46 -7.03
CA GLN A 441 -22.24 14.40 -8.50
C GLN A 441 -20.91 13.93 -9.08
N GLY A 442 -19.87 13.78 -8.25
CA GLY A 442 -18.52 13.44 -8.68
C GLY A 442 -17.69 14.64 -9.18
N PRO A 443 -16.46 14.37 -9.64
CA PRO A 443 -15.52 15.38 -10.16
C PRO A 443 -16.11 16.32 -11.20
N TYR A 444 -15.62 17.57 -11.22
CA TYR A 444 -15.91 18.53 -12.29
C TYR A 444 -15.44 17.97 -13.66
N GLY A 445 -16.27 18.16 -14.70
CA GLY A 445 -15.98 17.65 -16.05
C GLY A 445 -16.29 16.18 -16.30
N SER A 446 -16.76 15.41 -15.30
CA SER A 446 -17.23 14.04 -15.52
C SER A 446 -18.67 14.02 -16.08
N THR A 447 -18.88 13.37 -17.24
CA THR A 447 -20.22 13.22 -17.85
C THR A 447 -20.92 11.99 -17.28
N GLY A 448 -21.66 12.15 -16.18
CA GLY A 448 -22.91 11.44 -15.81
C GLY A 448 -22.96 9.90 -15.70
N ALA A 449 -21.97 9.12 -16.14
CA ALA A 449 -22.03 7.65 -16.21
C ALA A 449 -21.07 6.94 -15.24
N GLY A 450 -20.64 7.62 -14.19
CA GLY A 450 -19.68 7.11 -13.22
C GLY A 450 -19.79 7.82 -11.88
N LYS A 451 -21.01 7.88 -11.32
CA LYS A 451 -21.21 8.33 -9.93
C LYS A 451 -20.17 7.60 -9.06
N PRO A 452 -19.33 8.28 -8.26
CA PRO A 452 -18.69 7.60 -7.15
C PRO A 452 -19.82 6.96 -6.34
N PRO A 453 -19.74 5.67 -5.97
CA PRO A 453 -20.83 5.01 -5.28
C PRO A 453 -21.23 5.84 -4.04
N PRO A 454 -22.51 6.03 -3.73
CA PRO A 454 -22.96 6.66 -2.48
C PRO A 454 -22.33 6.04 -1.23
N HIS A 455 -21.83 4.79 -1.34
CA HIS A 455 -21.17 4.03 -0.28
C HIS A 455 -19.66 4.32 -0.15
N SER A 456 -19.04 4.98 -1.13
CA SER A 456 -17.63 5.37 -1.07
C SER A 456 -17.38 6.56 -0.15
N VAL A 457 -18.42 7.40 0.05
CA VAL A 457 -18.51 8.43 1.09
C VAL A 457 -19.42 7.84 2.15
N SER A 458 -18.86 7.40 3.29
CA SER A 458 -19.54 6.56 4.30
C SER A 458 -21.06 6.73 4.37
N ALA A 459 -21.75 5.75 3.78
CA ALA A 459 -23.18 5.52 3.99
C ALA A 459 -23.45 4.85 5.36
N TYR A 460 -22.41 4.61 6.16
CA TYR A 460 -22.43 3.83 7.41
C TYR A 460 -22.52 4.70 8.67
N ALA A 461 -22.59 6.02 8.53
CA ALA A 461 -23.07 6.91 9.58
C ALA A 461 -24.33 7.63 9.06
N GLU A 462 -25.47 7.47 9.75
CA GLU A 462 -26.75 8.14 9.42
C GLU A 462 -26.62 9.67 9.33
N ASP A 463 -25.53 10.22 9.88
CA ASP A 463 -25.17 11.64 9.90
C ASP A 463 -23.71 11.87 9.44
N TRP A 464 -23.18 11.09 8.47
CA TRP A 464 -21.79 11.25 8.01
C TRP A 464 -21.49 12.66 7.52
N TRP A 465 -22.38 13.32 6.78
CA TRP A 465 -22.16 14.71 6.35
C TRP A 465 -22.00 15.66 7.55
N ARG A 466 -22.74 15.41 8.63
CA ARG A 466 -22.68 16.18 9.87
C ARG A 466 -21.41 15.89 10.67
N HIS A 467 -21.00 14.62 10.80
CA HIS A 467 -19.70 14.25 11.38
C HIS A 467 -18.51 14.76 10.55
N TYR A 468 -18.62 14.66 9.22
CA TYR A 468 -17.64 15.14 8.26
C TYR A 468 -17.50 16.65 8.31
N CYS A 469 -18.59 17.42 8.47
CA CYS A 469 -18.59 18.89 8.48
C CYS A 469 -18.49 19.56 9.88
N GLU A 470 -19.04 18.98 10.94
CA GLU A 470 -19.27 19.64 12.25
C GLU A 470 -18.38 19.11 13.39
N GLU A 471 -17.94 17.85 13.36
CA GLU A 471 -17.20 17.21 14.49
C GLU A 471 -15.67 17.11 14.29
N GLY A 472 -15.10 17.94 13.41
CA GLY A 472 -13.64 18.07 13.29
C GLY A 472 -12.94 17.01 12.44
N PHE A 473 -13.69 16.29 11.61
CA PHE A 473 -13.18 15.32 10.63
C PHE A 473 -13.05 15.87 9.19
N THR A 474 -13.01 17.20 9.02
CA THR A 474 -13.10 17.90 7.72
C THR A 474 -11.77 18.02 6.98
N SER A 475 -11.84 17.82 5.65
CA SER A 475 -11.12 18.68 4.71
C SER A 475 -11.83 20.05 4.74
N PRO A 476 -11.21 21.11 5.27
CA PRO A 476 -11.93 22.32 5.66
C PRO A 476 -12.57 23.04 4.46
N THR A 477 -13.63 23.81 4.70
CA THR A 477 -14.29 24.60 3.64
C THR A 477 -13.85 26.06 3.69
N GLY A 478 -13.92 26.72 2.54
CA GLY A 478 -13.49 28.10 2.38
C GLY A 478 -12.00 28.29 2.67
N SER A 479 -11.66 29.50 3.11
CA SER A 479 -10.28 29.90 3.44
C SER A 479 -10.06 30.19 4.93
N ASP A 480 -11.09 30.16 5.77
CA ASP A 480 -11.01 30.60 7.17
C ASP A 480 -10.07 29.74 8.01
N TRP A 481 -9.89 28.49 7.63
CA TRP A 481 -8.97 27.55 8.27
C TRP A 481 -7.49 27.83 7.95
N VAL A 482 -7.20 28.54 6.85
CA VAL A 482 -5.84 28.77 6.33
C VAL A 482 -4.98 29.48 7.36
N TYR A 483 -5.52 30.53 7.98
CA TYR A 483 -4.80 31.33 8.95
C TYR A 483 -4.52 30.56 10.26
N PRO A 484 -5.51 29.98 10.97
CA PRO A 484 -5.25 29.17 12.16
C PRO A 484 -4.31 27.98 11.89
N TYR A 485 -4.44 27.33 10.73
CA TYR A 485 -3.53 26.24 10.33
C TYR A 485 -2.09 26.75 10.14
N ARG A 486 -1.92 27.91 9.48
CA ARG A 486 -0.62 28.55 9.34
C ARG A 486 0.01 28.83 10.70
N CYS A 487 -0.73 29.40 11.64
CA CYS A 487 -0.26 29.68 13.00
C CYS A 487 0.22 28.41 13.71
N ARG A 488 -0.58 27.33 13.65
CA ARG A 488 -0.17 26.02 14.18
C ARG A 488 1.11 25.51 13.53
N ARG A 489 1.26 25.64 12.20
CA ARG A 489 2.46 25.22 11.47
C ARG A 489 3.69 26.04 11.87
N ILE A 490 3.55 27.36 11.99
CA ILE A 490 4.63 28.25 12.45
C ILE A 490 5.07 27.80 13.83
N ARG A 491 4.13 27.71 14.78
CA ARG A 491 4.40 27.27 16.15
C ARG A 491 5.05 25.89 16.21
N HIS A 492 4.58 24.94 15.40
CA HIS A 492 5.17 23.60 15.35
C HIS A 492 6.63 23.64 14.92
N LYS A 493 6.95 24.36 13.82
CA LYS A 493 8.34 24.52 13.34
C LYS A 493 9.23 25.27 14.35
N LEU A 494 8.67 26.19 15.14
CA LEU A 494 9.38 26.83 16.24
C LEU A 494 9.65 25.84 17.37
N ALA A 495 8.65 25.08 17.80
CA ALA A 495 8.76 24.09 18.87
C ALA A 495 9.71 22.92 18.52
N GLU A 496 9.87 22.58 17.23
CA GLU A 496 10.89 21.61 16.78
C GLU A 496 12.33 22.10 17.00
N LYS A 497 12.54 23.42 17.08
CA LYS A 497 13.88 24.03 17.19
C LYS A 497 14.17 24.57 18.59
N PHE A 498 13.15 24.85 19.38
CA PHE A 498 13.27 25.47 20.69
C PHE A 498 12.38 24.78 21.72
N ASP A 499 12.99 24.26 22.79
CA ASP A 499 12.27 23.61 23.89
C ASP A 499 11.54 24.61 24.80
N GLN A 500 12.02 25.86 24.84
CA GLN A 500 11.50 26.94 25.69
C GLN A 500 11.09 28.15 24.86
N ILE A 501 9.95 28.73 25.21
CA ILE A 501 9.35 29.88 24.52
C ILE A 501 10.29 31.08 24.61
N GLU A 502 10.89 31.29 25.77
CA GLU A 502 11.79 32.40 26.07
C GLU A 502 13.04 32.34 25.20
N HIS A 503 13.56 31.14 24.92
CA HIS A 503 14.69 30.95 24.02
C HIS A 503 14.30 31.22 22.56
N CYS A 504 13.11 30.78 22.13
CA CYS A 504 12.59 31.12 20.82
C CYS A 504 12.43 32.64 20.65
N PHE A 505 11.81 33.30 21.63
CA PHE A 505 11.58 34.75 21.62
C PHE A 505 12.89 35.51 21.57
N GLY A 506 13.84 35.20 22.47
CA GLY A 506 15.14 35.85 22.51
C GLY A 506 16.01 35.57 21.26
N ARG A 507 15.72 34.50 20.49
CA ARG A 507 16.38 34.27 19.21
C ARG A 507 15.78 35.11 18.08
N LEU A 508 14.49 35.43 18.14
CA LEU A 508 13.79 36.28 17.16
C LEU A 508 14.04 37.77 17.43
N ASP A 509 14.13 38.17 18.71
CA ASP A 509 14.44 39.52 19.18
C ASP A 509 15.93 39.81 18.95
N HIS A 510 16.25 40.35 17.77
CA HIS A 510 17.64 40.53 17.34
C HIS A 510 18.28 41.75 17.99
N ASP A 511 17.48 42.79 18.29
CA ASP A 511 17.98 44.01 18.93
C ASP A 511 17.87 44.00 20.47
N GLY A 512 17.20 42.99 21.04
CA GLY A 512 17.05 42.81 22.48
C GLY A 512 16.09 43.81 23.12
N SER A 513 15.16 44.36 22.34
CA SER A 513 14.20 45.36 22.80
C SER A 513 13.13 44.78 23.74
N GLY A 514 12.99 43.45 23.80
CA GLY A 514 11.96 42.76 24.58
C GLY A 514 10.59 42.70 23.90
N CYS A 515 10.50 43.20 22.65
CA CYS A 515 9.33 43.15 21.79
C CYS A 515 9.77 42.77 20.37
N LEU A 516 8.95 42.01 19.63
CA LEU A 516 9.28 41.63 18.25
C LEU A 516 8.62 42.59 17.26
N ASP A 517 9.42 43.30 16.47
CA ASP A 517 8.90 44.11 15.37
C ASP A 517 8.62 43.27 14.11
N ARG A 518 7.99 43.88 13.10
CA ARG A 518 7.68 43.19 11.83
C ARG A 518 8.91 42.63 11.12
N ARG A 519 10.04 43.33 11.17
CA ARG A 519 11.28 42.92 10.50
C ARG A 519 11.92 41.75 11.22
N GLU A 520 11.91 41.75 12.55
CA GLU A 520 12.41 40.66 13.39
C GLU A 520 11.57 39.40 13.22
N ILE A 521 10.25 39.50 13.24
CA ILE A 521 9.37 38.35 12.95
C ILE A 521 9.64 37.82 11.53
N THR A 522 9.67 38.69 10.52
CA THR A 522 9.86 38.25 9.13
C THR A 522 11.23 37.59 8.91
N THR A 523 12.30 38.22 9.42
CA THR A 523 13.68 37.74 9.26
C THR A 523 13.95 36.51 10.11
N GLY A 524 13.49 36.50 11.35
CA GLY A 524 13.64 35.37 12.26
C GLY A 524 12.88 34.14 11.79
N LEU A 525 11.63 34.29 11.33
CA LEU A 525 10.89 33.17 10.74
C LEU A 525 11.57 32.66 9.46
N PHE A 526 12.07 33.56 8.62
CA PHE A 526 12.83 33.21 7.42
C PHE A 526 14.07 32.37 7.76
N GLU A 527 14.88 32.79 8.75
CA GLU A 527 16.07 32.06 9.21
C GLU A 527 15.70 30.66 9.71
N LEU A 528 14.47 30.50 10.20
CA LEU A 528 13.93 29.24 10.67
C LEU A 528 13.29 28.39 9.54
N GLY A 529 13.30 28.86 8.29
CA GLY A 529 12.75 28.14 7.13
C GLY A 529 11.24 28.31 6.98
N ILE A 530 10.68 29.40 7.53
CA ILE A 530 9.28 29.77 7.45
C ILE A 530 9.19 31.09 6.69
N TRP A 531 8.57 31.08 5.53
CA TRP A 531 8.41 32.27 4.72
C TRP A 531 6.97 32.77 4.80
N LEU A 532 6.84 34.08 5.02
CA LEU A 532 5.58 34.82 5.03
C LEU A 532 5.71 36.00 4.07
N HIS A 533 4.72 36.17 3.20
CA HIS A 533 4.62 37.35 2.34
C HIS A 533 4.52 38.62 3.21
N PRO A 534 4.99 39.80 2.79
CA PRO A 534 4.95 41.02 3.61
C PRO A 534 3.55 41.44 4.11
N GLN A 535 2.48 41.11 3.38
CA GLN A 535 1.10 41.30 3.85
C GLN A 535 0.70 40.25 4.89
N GLU A 536 1.21 39.02 4.76
CA GLU A 536 0.94 37.95 5.72
C GLU A 536 1.71 38.15 7.01
N SER A 537 2.96 38.60 6.95
CA SER A 537 3.72 38.94 8.15
C SER A 537 3.08 40.11 8.88
N ARG A 538 2.48 41.05 8.14
CA ARG A 538 1.64 42.10 8.72
C ARG A 538 0.38 41.53 9.38
N GLN A 539 -0.40 40.71 8.67
CA GLN A 539 -1.60 40.07 9.24
C GLN A 539 -1.28 39.17 10.43
N PHE A 540 -0.12 38.50 10.41
CA PHE A 540 0.35 37.68 11.50
C PHE A 540 0.71 38.53 12.71
N LEU A 541 1.42 39.65 12.50
CA LEU A 541 1.72 40.61 13.57
C LEU A 541 0.44 41.24 14.14
N GLU A 542 -0.45 41.75 13.29
CA GLU A 542 -1.73 42.38 13.67
C GLU A 542 -2.62 41.46 14.51
N GLN A 543 -2.45 40.14 14.40
CA GLN A 543 -3.22 39.16 15.15
C GLN A 543 -2.51 38.64 16.40
N LEU A 544 -1.21 38.89 16.53
CA LEU A 544 -0.45 38.64 17.75
C LEU A 544 -0.51 39.84 18.69
N ASP A 545 -0.48 41.04 18.11
CA ASP A 545 -0.50 42.35 18.76
C ASP A 545 -1.93 42.68 19.23
N ASP A 546 -2.27 42.22 20.43
CA ASP A 546 -3.60 42.42 21.04
C ASP A 546 -3.79 43.88 21.47
N ASP A 547 -2.70 44.56 21.85
CA ASP A 547 -2.74 45.93 22.37
C ASP A 547 -2.58 47.01 21.29
N GLY A 548 -2.24 46.62 20.06
CA GLY A 548 -2.10 47.49 18.90
C GLY A 548 -0.85 48.36 18.94
N SER A 549 0.19 47.93 19.67
CA SER A 549 1.47 48.63 19.81
C SER A 549 2.28 48.67 18.50
N GLY A 550 1.98 47.80 17.54
CA GLY A 550 2.74 47.57 16.32
C GLY A 550 3.94 46.64 16.51
N THR A 551 4.08 46.06 17.70
CA THR A 551 5.14 45.10 18.09
C THR A 551 4.52 43.96 18.89
N VAL A 552 5.21 42.82 19.00
CA VAL A 552 4.70 41.66 19.77
C VAL A 552 5.52 41.49 21.04
N SER A 553 4.90 41.71 22.20
CA SER A 553 5.52 41.45 23.50
C SER A 553 5.68 39.95 23.77
N ILE A 554 6.54 39.60 24.73
CA ILE A 554 6.70 38.19 25.15
C ILE A 554 5.39 37.57 25.68
N GLY A 555 4.52 38.38 26.32
CA GLY A 555 3.22 37.92 26.82
C GLY A 555 2.26 37.55 25.68
N GLU A 556 2.21 38.38 24.63
CA GLU A 556 1.43 38.10 23.42
C GLU A 556 1.98 36.89 22.65
N PHE A 557 3.30 36.77 22.57
CA PHE A 557 3.94 35.60 21.97
C PHE A 557 3.66 34.31 22.77
N GLN A 558 3.63 34.37 24.11
CA GLN A 558 3.21 33.26 24.97
C GLN A 558 1.72 32.91 24.78
N LYS A 559 0.84 33.90 24.57
CA LYS A 559 -0.57 33.68 24.24
C LYS A 559 -0.70 32.92 22.91
N PHE A 560 0.03 33.31 21.88
CA PHE A 560 0.12 32.55 20.63
C PHE A 560 0.64 31.12 20.84
N TRP A 561 1.69 30.97 21.64
CA TRP A 561 2.27 29.68 21.98
C TRP A 561 1.35 28.83 22.88
N THR A 562 0.33 29.35 23.51
CA THR A 562 -0.65 28.53 24.24
C THR A 562 -1.87 28.25 23.39
N GLN A 563 -2.37 29.24 22.66
CA GLN A 563 -3.55 29.15 21.79
C GLN A 563 -3.39 28.12 20.67
N PHE A 564 -2.22 28.06 20.02
CA PHE A 564 -2.00 27.16 18.89
C PHE A 564 -1.25 25.89 19.29
N ALA A 565 -1.45 25.41 20.52
CA ALA A 565 -0.84 24.16 20.99
C ALA A 565 -1.37 22.95 20.22
N PRO A 566 -0.53 21.92 19.99
CA PRO A 566 -0.94 20.72 19.26
C PRO A 566 -2.10 20.00 19.92
#